data_AF-A0AAJ2QYE1-F1
#
_entry.id   AF-A0AAJ2QYE1-F1
#
_cell.length_a   1.000
_cell.length_b   1.000
_cell.length_c   1.000
_cell.angle_alpha   90.00
_cell.angle_beta   90.00
_cell.angle_gamma   90.00
#
_symmetry.space_group_name_H-M   'P 1'
#
loop_
_entity.id
_entity.type
_entity.pdbx_description
1 polymer ?
#
loop_
_entity_poly.entity_id
_entity_poly.type
_entity_poly.pdbx_seq_one_letter_code
_entity_poly.pdbx_strand_id
1 'polypeptide(L)'
;MAQRFPRQFPVAGMLQLKLHSPVLGLLPERNALNAVLQADLSGPVLKQGYGGHLNLDFALRYEPTDRTLRAHQIKVNSLVINDLAPAMSDMLTTYASALAEQALGQLVLYQLQDKELALMDSLNMEPGAITVTPDGLSVALVQKPVAPR
;
A
#
# COMPACT_ATOMS: atom_id res chain seq x y z
N MET A 1 9.14 12.77 -8.75
CA MET A 1 9.40 11.44 -9.33
C MET A 1 9.34 10.40 -8.23
N ALA A 2 8.43 9.44 -8.30
CA ALA A 2 8.42 8.30 -7.39
C ALA A 2 8.08 7.06 -8.23
N GLN A 3 9.12 6.40 -8.74
CA GLN A 3 8.98 5.13 -9.45
C GLN A 3 8.67 4.05 -8.39
N ARG A 4 7.40 3.99 -7.97
CA ARG A 4 6.91 3.11 -6.89
C ARG A 4 6.80 1.66 -7.32
N PHE A 5 6.72 1.41 -8.63
CA PHE A 5 6.59 0.09 -9.21
C PHE A 5 7.35 0.02 -10.54
N PRO A 6 7.81 -1.18 -10.94
CA PRO A 6 7.69 -2.44 -10.20
C PRO A 6 8.62 -2.54 -8.99
N ARG A 7 8.22 -3.28 -7.95
CA ARG A 7 9.00 -3.54 -6.72
C ARG A 7 9.41 -5.00 -6.66
N GLN A 8 10.61 -5.26 -6.16
CA GLN A 8 11.16 -6.61 -6.03
C GLN A 8 11.41 -6.93 -4.56
N PHE A 9 10.87 -8.06 -4.10
CA PHE A 9 11.01 -8.54 -2.73
C PHE A 9 11.67 -9.91 -2.72
N PRO A 10 12.78 -10.10 -1.97
CA PRO A 10 13.37 -11.41 -1.82
C PRO A 10 12.43 -12.30 -1.00
N VAL A 11 12.30 -13.55 -1.41
CA VAL A 11 11.49 -14.55 -0.72
C VAL A 11 12.36 -15.77 -0.45
N ALA A 12 12.45 -16.17 0.83
CA ALA A 12 13.25 -17.32 1.26
C ALA A 12 14.71 -17.34 0.74
N GLY A 13 15.29 -16.17 0.44
CA GLY A 13 16.69 -15.99 0.01
C GLY A 13 17.04 -16.47 -1.41
N MET A 14 16.19 -17.28 -2.05
CA MET A 14 16.45 -17.86 -3.38
C MET A 14 15.39 -17.52 -4.41
N LEU A 15 14.28 -16.90 -3.98
CA LEU A 15 13.21 -16.48 -4.85
C LEU A 15 13.09 -14.96 -4.84
N GLN A 16 12.54 -14.42 -5.91
CA GLN A 16 12.29 -13.01 -6.10
C GLN A 16 10.83 -12.84 -6.51
N LEU A 17 10.06 -12.11 -5.70
CA LEU A 17 8.70 -11.70 -6.04
C LEU A 17 8.74 -10.27 -6.57
N LYS A 18 8.38 -10.09 -7.83
CA LYS A 18 8.24 -8.78 -8.47
C LYS A 18 6.77 -8.39 -8.49
N LEU A 19 6.42 -7.32 -7.80
CA LEU A 19 5.08 -6.73 -7.82
C LEU A 19 5.04 -5.56 -8.80
N HIS A 20 4.02 -5.51 -9.63
CA HIS A 20 3.78 -4.42 -10.57
C HIS A 20 2.81 -3.39 -9.98
N SER A 21 2.55 -2.34 -10.75
CA SER A 21 1.64 -1.28 -10.35
C SER A 21 0.26 -1.83 -9.93
N PRO A 22 -0.27 -1.43 -8.77
CA PRO A 22 -1.58 -1.85 -8.31
C PRO A 22 -2.68 -1.21 -9.16
N VAL A 23 -3.75 -1.96 -9.37
CA VAL A 23 -5.07 -1.40 -9.68
C VAL A 23 -5.80 -1.19 -8.36
N LEU A 24 -6.26 0.03 -8.11
CA LEU A 24 -6.92 0.41 -6.86
C LEU A 24 -8.45 0.35 -7.00
N GLY A 25 -9.10 -0.17 -5.97
CA GLY A 25 -10.55 -0.13 -5.78
C GLY A 25 -10.92 0.60 -4.50
N LEU A 26 -12.05 1.32 -4.51
CA LEU A 26 -12.58 2.01 -3.33
C LEU A 26 -13.49 1.04 -2.55
N LEU A 27 -13.31 0.95 -1.23
CA LEU A 27 -14.18 0.21 -0.32
C LEU A 27 -14.76 1.16 0.75
N PRO A 28 -15.75 2.01 0.41
CA PRO A 28 -16.25 3.06 1.30
C PRO A 28 -16.88 2.50 2.58
N GLU A 29 -17.60 1.38 2.49
CA GLU A 29 -18.25 0.72 3.63
C GLU A 29 -17.27 0.29 4.73
N ARG A 30 -15.99 0.13 4.37
CA ARG A 30 -14.91 -0.28 5.27
C ARG A 30 -13.90 0.84 5.53
N ASN A 31 -14.12 2.03 4.97
CA ASN A 31 -13.16 3.12 4.92
C ASN A 31 -11.75 2.66 4.47
N ALA A 32 -11.71 1.82 3.43
CA ALA A 32 -10.50 1.15 2.98
C ALA A 32 -10.34 1.20 1.46
N LEU A 33 -9.15 0.87 0.99
CA LEU A 33 -8.83 0.65 -0.41
C LEU A 33 -8.50 -0.82 -0.63
N ASN A 34 -8.93 -1.35 -1.77
CA ASN A 34 -8.43 -2.60 -2.31
C ASN A 34 -7.29 -2.31 -3.28
N ALA A 35 -6.26 -3.15 -3.29
CA ALA A 35 -5.25 -3.16 -4.34
C ALA A 35 -5.04 -4.57 -4.88
N VAL A 36 -5.11 -4.67 -6.21
CA VAL A 36 -4.74 -5.88 -6.95
C VAL A 36 -3.47 -5.59 -7.72
N LEU A 37 -2.40 -6.32 -7.42
CA LEU A 37 -1.08 -6.19 -8.04
C LEU A 37 -0.80 -7.44 -8.87
N GLN A 38 -0.36 -7.27 -10.11
CA GLN A 38 0.27 -8.38 -10.83
C GLN A 38 1.59 -8.73 -10.14
N ALA A 39 1.86 -10.02 -10.02
CA ALA A 39 3.06 -10.56 -9.40
C ALA A 39 3.79 -11.49 -10.37
N ASP A 40 5.11 -11.39 -10.43
CA ASP A 40 5.97 -12.38 -11.07
C ASP A 40 6.92 -12.99 -10.05
N LEU A 41 6.97 -14.31 -9.98
CA LEU A 41 7.91 -15.06 -9.16
C LEU A 41 9.03 -15.60 -10.06
N SER A 42 10.28 -15.30 -9.71
CA SER A 42 11.46 -15.81 -10.41
C SER A 42 12.55 -16.21 -9.43
N GLY A 43 13.54 -16.98 -9.88
CA GLY A 43 14.68 -17.35 -9.06
C GLY A 43 15.47 -18.53 -9.61
N PRO A 44 16.73 -18.72 -9.18
CA PRO A 44 17.60 -19.80 -9.63
C PRO A 44 17.06 -21.21 -9.36
N VAL A 45 16.18 -21.38 -8.37
CA VAL A 45 15.57 -22.68 -8.03
C VAL A 45 14.32 -22.99 -8.86
N LEU A 46 13.85 -22.04 -9.67
CA LEU A 46 12.67 -22.21 -10.51
C LEU A 46 13.07 -22.57 -11.94
N LYS A 47 12.28 -23.44 -12.57
CA LYS A 47 12.48 -23.82 -13.98
C LYS A 47 12.25 -22.65 -14.94
N GLN A 48 11.38 -21.72 -14.54
CA GLN A 48 10.96 -20.55 -15.29
C GLN A 48 10.38 -19.51 -14.33
N GLY A 49 10.07 -18.32 -14.84
CA GLY A 49 9.26 -17.34 -14.11
C GLY A 49 7.79 -17.75 -14.09
N TYR A 50 7.10 -17.48 -12.99
CA TYR A 50 5.67 -17.74 -12.83
C TYR A 50 4.92 -16.43 -12.60
N GLY A 51 3.80 -16.25 -13.29
CA GLY A 51 2.93 -15.08 -13.11
C GLY A 51 1.82 -15.34 -12.09
N GLY A 52 1.28 -14.27 -11.53
CA GLY A 52 0.25 -14.33 -10.51
C GLY A 52 -0.28 -12.96 -10.11
N HIS A 53 -0.96 -12.91 -8.96
CA HIS A 53 -1.49 -11.68 -8.40
C HIS A 53 -1.51 -11.68 -6.87
N LEU A 54 -1.34 -10.49 -6.30
CA LEU A 54 -1.51 -10.18 -4.90
C LEU A 54 -2.75 -9.30 -4.75
N ASN A 55 -3.70 -9.72 -3.91
CA ASN A 55 -4.87 -8.95 -3.54
C ASN A 55 -4.78 -8.60 -2.05
N LEU A 56 -4.97 -7.33 -1.72
CA LEU A 56 -4.95 -6.84 -0.35
C LEU A 56 -5.89 -5.66 -0.15
N ASP A 57 -6.27 -5.43 1.10
CA ASP A 57 -6.96 -4.24 1.54
C ASP A 57 -6.06 -3.44 2.49
N PHE A 58 -6.22 -2.11 2.52
CA PHE A 58 -5.58 -1.25 3.50
C PHE A 58 -6.39 0.02 3.72
N ALA A 59 -6.30 0.57 4.93
CA ALA A 59 -6.86 1.87 5.25
C ALA A 59 -5.78 2.96 5.11
N LEU A 60 -6.22 4.21 4.99
CA LEU A 60 -5.32 5.36 4.92
C LEU A 60 -5.29 6.12 6.23
N ARG A 61 -4.10 6.56 6.63
CA ARG A 61 -3.89 7.47 7.74
C ARG A 61 -3.01 8.64 7.31
N TYR A 62 -3.34 9.84 7.79
CA TYR A 62 -2.45 10.99 7.71
C TYR A 62 -1.37 10.91 8.79
N GLU A 63 -0.11 11.06 8.38
CA GLU A 63 1.04 11.16 9.26
C GLU A 63 1.50 12.62 9.34
N PRO A 64 1.21 13.33 10.45
CA PRO A 64 1.55 14.74 10.57
C PRO A 64 3.06 15.00 10.68
N THR A 65 3.85 14.01 11.12
CA THR A 65 5.30 14.19 11.31
C THR A 65 6.05 14.46 10.01
N ASP A 66 5.66 13.82 8.92
CA ASP A 66 6.25 14.02 7.58
C ASP A 66 5.24 14.48 6.52
N ARG A 67 4.00 14.78 6.95
CA ARG A 67 2.90 15.27 6.11
C ARG A 67 2.53 14.31 4.98
N THR A 68 2.56 13.00 5.24
CA THR A 68 2.29 11.96 4.24
C THR A 68 0.98 11.21 4.48
N LEU A 69 0.37 10.72 3.39
CA LEU A 69 -0.66 9.67 3.48
C LEU A 69 0.01 8.29 3.45
N ARG A 70 -0.24 7.51 4.50
CA ARG A 70 0.35 6.18 4.69
C ARG A 70 -0.73 5.11 4.71
N ALA A 71 -0.44 3.97 4.09
CA ALA A 71 -1.22 2.77 4.25
C ALA A 71 -1.04 2.22 5.68
N HIS A 72 -2.12 1.75 6.28
CA HIS A 72 -2.13 1.04 7.55
C HIS A 72 -3.24 -0.01 7.57
N GLN A 73 -3.28 -0.84 8.61
CA GLN A 73 -4.24 -1.95 8.72
C GLN A 73 -4.25 -2.83 7.46
N ILE A 74 -3.05 -3.20 7.01
CA ILE A 74 -2.86 -3.98 5.80
C ILE A 74 -3.42 -5.38 6.05
N LYS A 75 -4.29 -5.82 5.16
CA LYS A 75 -4.88 -7.16 5.16
C LYS A 75 -4.63 -7.81 3.81
N VAL A 76 -3.81 -8.85 3.78
CA VAL A 76 -3.66 -9.66 2.58
C VAL A 76 -4.90 -10.54 2.42
N ASN A 77 -5.56 -10.42 1.28
CA ASN A 77 -6.71 -11.26 0.92
C ASN A 77 -6.23 -12.55 0.26
N SER A 78 -5.29 -12.46 -0.69
CA SER A 78 -4.71 -13.62 -1.36
C SER A 78 -3.39 -13.29 -2.06
N LEU A 79 -2.51 -14.27 -2.16
CA LEU A 79 -1.37 -14.28 -3.08
C LEU A 79 -1.44 -15.58 -3.88
N VAL A 80 -1.69 -15.48 -5.18
CA VAL A 80 -1.83 -16.64 -6.07
C VAL A 80 -0.79 -16.54 -7.15
N ILE A 81 0.04 -17.57 -7.28
CA ILE A 81 0.98 -17.77 -8.38
C ILE A 81 0.50 -18.96 -9.19
N ASN A 82 0.31 -18.77 -10.49
CA ASN A 82 -0.22 -19.78 -11.39
C ASN A 82 0.80 -20.91 -11.59
N ASP A 83 0.31 -22.14 -11.76
CA ASP A 83 1.11 -23.34 -12.07
C ASP A 83 2.23 -23.66 -11.06
N LEU A 84 2.11 -23.12 -9.85
CA LEU A 84 3.05 -23.34 -8.77
C LEU A 84 2.68 -24.60 -7.97
N ALA A 85 3.68 -25.38 -7.56
CA ALA A 85 3.46 -26.57 -6.75
C ALA A 85 2.80 -26.19 -5.39
N PRO A 86 1.84 -26.99 -4.88
CA PRO A 86 1.07 -26.64 -3.67
C PRO A 86 1.93 -26.24 -2.47
N ALA A 87 3.00 -26.99 -2.19
CA ALA A 87 3.90 -26.72 -1.07
C ALA A 87 4.59 -25.33 -1.17
N MET A 88 4.88 -24.87 -2.39
CA MET A 88 5.48 -23.55 -2.62
C MET A 88 4.43 -22.45 -2.51
N SER A 89 3.19 -22.71 -2.93
CA SER A 89 2.05 -21.79 -2.77
C SER A 89 1.73 -21.54 -1.29
N ASP A 90 1.74 -22.59 -0.45
CA ASP A 90 1.52 -22.46 1.00
C ASP A 90 2.64 -21.66 1.67
N MET A 91 3.89 -21.92 1.25
CA MET A 91 5.04 -21.15 1.70
C MET A 91 4.85 -19.66 1.35
N LEU A 92 4.55 -19.33 0.09
CA LEU A 92 4.33 -17.95 -0.34
C LEU A 92 3.20 -17.27 0.42
N THR A 93 2.10 -17.98 0.67
CA THR A 93 0.96 -17.46 1.44
C THR A 93 1.38 -17.08 2.86
N THR A 94 2.25 -17.88 3.48
CA THR A 94 2.82 -17.60 4.81
C THR A 94 3.67 -16.33 4.81
N TYR A 95 4.46 -16.10 3.74
CA TYR A 95 5.29 -14.90 3.60
C TYR A 95 4.50 -13.67 3.14
N ALA A 96 3.33 -13.86 2.53
CA ALA A 96 2.58 -12.79 1.87
C ALA A 96 2.21 -11.65 2.82
N SER A 97 1.82 -11.95 4.07
CA SER A 97 1.45 -10.93 5.05
C SER A 97 2.63 -10.02 5.40
N ALA A 98 3.78 -10.60 5.76
CA ALA A 98 4.99 -9.83 6.08
C ALA A 98 5.50 -9.04 4.86
N LEU A 99 5.42 -9.64 3.67
CA LEU A 99 5.76 -8.97 2.41
C LEU A 99 4.84 -7.77 2.13
N ALA A 100 3.53 -7.92 2.32
CA ALA A 100 2.57 -6.84 2.09
C ALA A 100 2.79 -5.67 3.06
N GLU A 101 3.08 -5.96 4.34
CA GLU A 101 3.45 -4.95 5.33
C GLU A 101 4.69 -4.15 4.89
N GLN A 102 5.73 -4.82 4.40
CA GLN A 102 6.93 -4.15 3.88
C GLN A 102 6.66 -3.40 2.57
N ALA A 103 5.86 -3.98 1.68
CA ALA A 103 5.52 -3.43 0.37
C ALA A 103 4.60 -2.20 0.47
N LEU A 104 3.86 -2.03 1.55
CA LEU A 104 2.95 -0.89 1.72
C LEU A 104 3.40 0.08 2.81
N GLY A 105 4.13 -0.38 3.83
CA GLY A 105 4.66 0.49 4.90
C GLY A 105 5.66 1.54 4.41
N GLN A 106 6.28 1.32 3.24
CA GLN A 106 7.14 2.31 2.57
C GLN A 106 6.43 3.08 1.45
N LEU A 107 5.16 2.76 1.20
CA LEU A 107 4.36 3.41 0.19
C LEU A 107 3.76 4.67 0.82
N VAL A 108 4.50 5.78 0.78
CA VAL A 108 3.85 7.09 0.79
C VAL A 108 2.90 7.05 -0.38
N LEU A 109 1.58 7.12 -0.18
CA LEU A 109 0.63 7.00 -1.29
C LEU A 109 0.46 8.33 -2.01
N TYR A 110 0.54 9.41 -1.25
CA TYR A 110 0.48 10.77 -1.74
C TYR A 110 1.17 11.68 -0.72
N GLN A 111 1.99 12.61 -1.22
CA GLN A 111 2.51 13.71 -0.44
C GLN A 111 1.72 14.93 -0.89
N LEU A 112 1.05 15.59 0.06
CA LEU A 112 0.36 16.84 -0.21
C LEU A 112 1.37 17.84 -0.77
N GLN A 113 0.99 18.59 -1.82
CA GLN A 113 1.91 19.56 -2.39
C GLN A 113 2.12 20.71 -1.38
N ASP A 114 3.32 21.30 -1.39
CA ASP A 114 3.65 22.41 -0.49
C ASP A 114 2.68 23.58 -0.59
N LYS A 115 2.07 23.79 -1.77
CA LYS A 115 1.08 24.84 -2.01
C LYS A 115 -0.24 24.60 -1.27
N GLU A 116 -0.70 23.35 -1.25
CA GLU A 116 -1.93 22.94 -0.56
C GLU A 116 -1.71 23.01 0.95
N LEU A 117 -0.54 22.53 1.41
CA LEU A 117 -0.12 22.65 2.81
C LEU A 117 0.01 24.09 3.26
N ALA A 118 0.60 24.98 2.46
CA ALA A 118 0.76 26.39 2.81
C ALA A 118 -0.59 27.11 2.95
N LEU A 119 -1.56 26.78 2.09
CA LEU A 119 -2.91 27.32 2.16
C LEU A 119 -3.62 26.85 3.45
N MET A 120 -3.47 25.58 3.81
CA MET A 120 -4.00 25.02 5.05
C MET A 120 -3.32 25.60 6.30
N ASP A 121 -1.98 25.68 6.31
CA ASP A 121 -1.20 26.29 7.40
C ASP A 121 -1.61 27.77 7.60
N SER A 122 -1.87 28.52 6.52
CA SER A 122 -2.36 29.92 6.60
C SER A 122 -3.75 30.07 7.22
N LEU A 123 -4.58 29.03 7.14
CA LEU A 123 -5.90 28.96 7.76
C LEU A 123 -5.85 28.31 9.14
N ASN A 124 -4.65 28.01 9.65
CA ASN A 124 -4.43 27.29 10.91
C ASN A 124 -5.12 25.92 10.93
N MET A 125 -5.19 25.26 9.77
CA MET A 125 -5.82 23.96 9.55
C MET A 125 -4.78 22.91 9.15
N GLU A 126 -5.06 21.65 9.49
CA GLU A 126 -4.29 20.49 9.06
C GLU A 126 -5.21 19.38 8.50
N PRO A 127 -4.65 18.45 7.71
CA PRO A 127 -5.38 17.28 7.25
C PRO A 127 -5.80 16.43 8.45
N GLY A 128 -7.09 16.23 8.61
CA GLY A 128 -7.70 15.39 9.62
C GLY A 128 -7.90 13.96 9.13
N ALA A 129 -9.02 13.36 9.55
CA ALA A 129 -9.38 12.00 9.16
C ALA A 129 -9.50 11.86 7.63
N ILE A 130 -8.99 10.73 7.13
CA ILE A 130 -9.13 10.33 5.72
C ILE A 130 -10.32 9.40 5.60
N THR A 131 -11.22 9.74 4.68
CA THR A 131 -12.43 8.98 4.41
C THR A 131 -12.46 8.53 2.95
N VAL A 132 -12.60 7.23 2.73
CA VAL A 132 -12.85 6.65 1.41
C VAL A 132 -14.33 6.81 1.10
N THR A 133 -14.63 7.47 -0.02
CA THR A 133 -15.99 7.67 -0.53
C THR A 133 -16.17 6.87 -1.83
N PRO A 134 -17.41 6.69 -2.32
CA PRO A 134 -17.64 6.04 -3.61
C PRO A 134 -16.95 6.76 -4.79
N ASP A 135 -16.78 8.08 -4.67
CA ASP A 135 -16.21 8.94 -5.73
C ASP A 135 -14.69 9.18 -5.57
N GLY A 136 -14.09 8.80 -4.43
CA GLY A 136 -12.65 8.97 -4.22
C GLY A 136 -12.21 9.01 -2.76
N LEU A 137 -11.17 9.82 -2.49
CA LEU A 137 -10.65 10.05 -1.14
C LEU A 137 -11.02 11.46 -0.69
N SER A 138 -11.64 11.56 0.48
CA SER A 138 -11.93 12.83 1.15
C SER A 138 -11.01 13.00 2.35
N VAL A 139 -10.49 14.21 2.51
CA VAL A 139 -9.62 14.59 3.61
C VAL A 139 -10.36 15.63 4.43
N ALA A 140 -10.68 15.31 5.68
CA ALA A 140 -11.23 16.30 6.59
C ALA A 140 -10.19 17.40 6.84
N LEU A 141 -10.65 18.63 7.05
CA LEU A 141 -9.79 19.73 7.51
C LEU A 141 -10.13 20.00 8.97
N VAL A 142 -9.13 19.91 9.84
CA VAL A 142 -9.29 20.16 11.27
C VAL A 142 -8.42 21.34 11.69
N GLN A 143 -8.82 22.08 12.71
CA GLN A 143 -7.97 23.13 13.26
C GLN A 143 -6.76 22.50 13.93
N LYS A 144 -5.58 23.06 13.65
CA LYS A 144 -4.34 22.63 14.26
C LYS A 144 -4.44 22.87 15.77
N PRO A 145 -4.19 21.86 16.63
CA PRO A 145 -4.28 22.04 18.06
C PRO A 145 -3.27 23.12 18.49
N VAL A 146 -3.77 24.12 19.21
CA VAL A 146 -2.92 25.17 19.78
C VAL A 146 -2.03 24.51 20.82
N ALA A 147 -0.73 24.44 20.55
CA ALA A 147 0.22 23.91 21.53
C ALA A 147 0.09 24.70 22.84
N PRO A 148 -0.12 24.05 24.00
CA PRO A 148 -0.10 24.75 25.27
C PRO A 148 1.31 25.34 25.48
N ARG A 149 1.34 26.63 25.86
CA ARG A 149 2.55 27.39 26.18
C ARG A 149 3.29 26.82 27.38
#